data_AF-A0A1E7EUQ7-F1
#
_entry.id   AF-A0A1E7EUQ7-F1
#
_cell.length_a   1.000
_cell.length_b   1.000
_cell.length_c   1.000
_cell.angle_alpha   90.00
_cell.angle_beta   90.00
_cell.angle_gamma   90.00
#
_symmetry.space_group_name_H-M   'P 1'
#
loop_
_entity.id
_entity.type
_entity.pdbx_description
1 polymer ?
#
loop_
_entity_poly.entity_id
_entity_poly.type
_entity_poly.pdbx_seq_one_letter_code
_entity_poly.pdbx_strand_id
1 'polypeptide(L)'
;MPNKFLGKLGNLADSIKDAAEDVIDRIDDKFDMPIIIDFVGIKRAGDECYTTARETSGLCRITIEKANEMVQFGQELQTTLDDVTGSSTSKSSSSRGIGSMDASKFAIIQDLMDGDRIQSATNLARELSELSLKCVDKSQEMILSMERGIDALPDAIASSKGGKNGDPELPDIDQSVNDMKKLVKDIKDVNLFTVVKSGSAAFDGLRKNGELSSNMFHSINNFACDVESVSGSFRNLGSGDNEDKNPAKIFSKMKTIATDAWRCLRLSGLMKLFAEKVQLLIQWIISLFQIASTKLGTIWGALSNARDVLGHSLIQVKESIRLCDISKDKSILLRDTSKEICDHLKNILQFRTSNASKAFASLKDLADGDEIMLCIQLATGIDDEFTACTSQVIKTIEGVDDAIRNMPDVLIPELTSIEDDDDIDIDFKSRGGVIGDDGTTTTTRSARTTTVKKVDVGNDVRELDELRNQIEDANALTVISHSLEGFVGINDKIGMCGEMITTSRGFAESSLTAIDSFQNGSWDLEVASAHILELFHIRTAGKQMKVFIESILQLVRANIELLKTIRSKSKGGSDGSSGSLGRLSDIVKPGGMKNLASSIASDLDVDDLKGIGEGLKKFGSLFKK
;
A
#
# COMPACT_ATOMS: atom_id res chain seq x y z
N MET A 1 -43.29 -43.03 -63.86
CA MET A 1 -42.20 -43.33 -64.81
C MET A 1 -41.03 -43.91 -64.03
N PRO A 2 -40.64 -45.17 -64.25
CA PRO A 2 -39.61 -45.84 -63.47
C PRO A 2 -38.20 -45.61 -64.04
N ASN A 3 -37.25 -45.41 -63.13
CA ASN A 3 -35.83 -45.84 -63.17
C ASN A 3 -35.06 -45.74 -64.51
N LYS A 4 -34.82 -44.53 -65.01
CA LYS A 4 -33.73 -44.26 -65.99
C LYS A 4 -32.48 -43.62 -65.39
N PHE A 5 -32.51 -43.18 -64.14
CA PHE A 5 -31.38 -42.51 -63.48
C PHE A 5 -30.47 -43.50 -62.73
N LEU A 6 -31.04 -44.50 -62.05
CA LEU A 6 -30.25 -45.54 -61.35
C LEU A 6 -29.52 -46.50 -62.29
N GLY A 7 -30.09 -46.81 -63.46
CA GLY A 7 -29.41 -47.65 -64.47
C GLY A 7 -28.20 -46.98 -65.13
N LYS A 8 -28.15 -45.64 -65.14
CA LYS A 8 -26.98 -44.90 -65.65
C LYS A 8 -25.86 -44.76 -64.62
N LEU A 9 -26.18 -44.84 -63.33
CA LEU A 9 -25.20 -44.83 -62.23
C LEU A 9 -24.55 -46.20 -62.02
N GLY A 10 -25.31 -47.29 -62.20
CA GLY A 10 -24.77 -48.66 -62.26
C GLY A 10 -23.76 -48.83 -63.41
N ASN A 11 -24.15 -48.44 -64.63
CA ASN A 11 -23.25 -48.53 -65.79
C ASN A 11 -22.04 -47.59 -65.72
N LEU A 12 -22.10 -46.50 -64.94
CA LEU A 12 -20.95 -45.61 -64.70
C LEU A 12 -20.02 -46.19 -63.62
N ALA A 13 -20.58 -46.80 -62.57
CA ALA A 13 -19.79 -47.49 -61.55
C ALA A 13 -19.10 -48.74 -62.11
N ASP A 14 -19.78 -49.52 -62.95
CA ASP A 14 -19.21 -50.66 -63.65
C ASP A 14 -18.20 -50.22 -64.72
N SER A 15 -18.46 -49.13 -65.47
CA SER A 15 -17.47 -48.59 -66.42
C SER A 15 -16.25 -47.93 -65.77
N ILE A 16 -16.37 -47.39 -64.56
CA ILE A 16 -15.23 -46.87 -63.77
C ILE A 16 -14.48 -48.01 -63.10
N LYS A 17 -15.17 -49.08 -62.69
CA LYS A 17 -14.55 -50.29 -62.16
C LYS A 17 -13.78 -51.04 -63.25
N ASP A 18 -14.38 -51.22 -64.42
CA ASP A 18 -13.72 -51.83 -65.59
C ASP A 18 -12.58 -50.94 -66.08
N ALA A 19 -12.72 -49.61 -66.09
CA ALA A 19 -11.62 -48.70 -66.44
C ALA A 19 -10.52 -48.62 -65.36
N ALA A 20 -10.85 -48.88 -64.08
CA ALA A 20 -9.87 -48.96 -63.01
C ALA A 20 -9.16 -50.32 -63.00
N GLU A 21 -9.85 -51.42 -63.29
CA GLU A 21 -9.27 -52.75 -63.51
C GLU A 21 -8.39 -52.74 -64.78
N ASP A 22 -8.82 -52.13 -65.90
CA ASP A 22 -7.99 -51.96 -67.11
C ASP A 22 -6.76 -51.06 -66.90
N VAL A 23 -6.82 -50.09 -65.97
CA VAL A 23 -5.67 -49.23 -65.63
C VAL A 23 -4.73 -49.94 -64.65
N ILE A 24 -5.26 -50.77 -63.74
CA ILE A 24 -4.45 -51.62 -62.86
C ILE A 24 -3.73 -52.70 -63.68
N ASP A 25 -4.42 -53.36 -64.63
CA ASP A 25 -3.83 -54.35 -65.52
C ASP A 25 -2.85 -53.71 -66.53
N ARG A 26 -3.10 -52.47 -66.99
CA ARG A 26 -2.12 -51.72 -67.82
C ARG A 26 -0.94 -51.14 -67.05
N ILE A 27 -1.04 -51.01 -65.73
CA ILE A 27 0.10 -50.67 -64.86
C ILE A 27 0.97 -51.91 -64.65
N ASP A 28 0.36 -53.10 -64.54
CA ASP A 28 1.09 -54.38 -64.43
C ASP A 28 1.92 -54.69 -65.69
N ASP A 29 1.43 -54.33 -66.88
CA ASP A 29 2.13 -54.60 -68.16
C ASP A 29 3.13 -53.52 -68.61
N LYS A 30 3.21 -52.35 -67.95
CA LYS A 30 4.11 -51.24 -68.38
C LYS A 30 5.19 -50.84 -67.39
N PHE A 31 5.20 -51.37 -66.17
CA PHE A 31 6.26 -51.13 -65.20
C PHE A 31 7.34 -52.22 -65.26
N ASP A 32 8.02 -52.30 -66.41
CA ASP A 32 9.30 -53.05 -66.53
C ASP A 32 10.50 -52.23 -65.99
N MET A 33 10.23 -51.11 -65.30
CA MET A 33 11.21 -50.47 -64.42
C MET A 33 10.97 -50.96 -62.99
N PRO A 34 11.97 -51.56 -62.33
CA PRO A 34 11.84 -51.91 -60.92
C PRO A 34 11.58 -50.62 -60.14
N ILE A 35 10.40 -50.50 -59.56
CA ILE A 35 10.12 -49.47 -58.56
C ILE A 35 11.02 -49.80 -57.37
N ILE A 36 12.17 -49.15 -57.29
CA ILE A 36 13.07 -49.25 -56.14
C ILE A 36 12.43 -48.46 -55.02
N ILE A 37 11.64 -49.15 -54.21
CA ILE A 37 11.09 -48.59 -52.97
C ILE A 37 12.19 -48.64 -51.92
N ASP A 38 12.58 -47.48 -51.40
CA ASP A 38 13.53 -47.39 -50.29
C ASP A 38 12.85 -47.77 -48.96
N PHE A 39 12.54 -49.06 -48.80
CA PHE A 39 11.93 -49.58 -47.57
C PHE A 39 12.79 -49.31 -46.32
N VAL A 40 14.11 -49.22 -46.48
CA VAL A 40 15.02 -48.94 -45.36
C VAL A 40 14.90 -47.47 -44.94
N GLY A 41 14.90 -46.54 -45.89
CA GLY A 41 14.68 -45.11 -45.66
C GLY A 41 13.31 -44.83 -45.05
N ILE A 42 12.24 -45.42 -45.61
CA ILE A 42 10.87 -45.28 -45.12
C ILE A 42 10.74 -45.82 -43.69
N LYS A 43 11.31 -47.00 -43.40
CA LYS A 43 11.26 -47.59 -42.07
C LYS A 43 12.05 -46.78 -41.05
N ARG A 44 13.24 -46.28 -41.42
CA ARG A 44 14.06 -45.41 -40.56
C ARG A 44 13.34 -44.10 -40.25
N ALA A 45 12.77 -43.44 -41.26
CA ALA A 45 11.99 -42.22 -41.07
C ALA A 45 10.74 -42.47 -40.22
N GLY A 46 10.08 -43.62 -40.39
CA GLY A 46 8.97 -44.07 -39.56
C GLY A 46 9.37 -44.31 -38.09
N ASP A 47 10.51 -44.94 -37.84
CA ASP A 47 11.02 -45.18 -36.48
C ASP A 47 11.43 -43.87 -35.77
N GLU A 48 12.10 -42.95 -36.49
CA GLU A 48 12.44 -41.61 -35.99
C GLU A 48 11.17 -40.80 -35.68
N CYS A 49 10.22 -40.75 -36.63
CA CYS A 49 8.96 -40.05 -36.47
C CYS A 49 8.11 -40.63 -35.34
N TYR A 50 8.05 -41.96 -35.20
CA TYR A 50 7.36 -42.64 -34.10
C TYR A 50 7.93 -42.24 -32.74
N THR A 51 9.27 -42.21 -32.62
CA THR A 51 9.96 -41.86 -31.38
C THR A 51 9.69 -40.40 -31.01
N THR A 52 9.87 -39.49 -31.96
CA THR A 52 9.66 -38.06 -31.73
C THR A 52 8.19 -37.71 -31.46
N ALA A 53 7.24 -38.39 -32.13
CA ALA A 53 5.81 -38.23 -31.86
C ALA A 53 5.45 -38.64 -30.43
N ARG A 54 5.98 -39.78 -29.96
CA ARG A 54 5.78 -40.25 -28.59
C ARG A 54 6.39 -39.32 -27.54
N GLU A 55 7.60 -38.79 -27.80
CA GLU A 55 8.24 -37.78 -26.95
C GLU A 55 7.42 -36.48 -26.90
N THR A 56 6.92 -36.03 -28.05
CA THR A 56 6.07 -34.84 -28.18
C THR A 56 4.77 -35.01 -27.41
N SER A 57 4.08 -36.15 -27.55
CA SER A 57 2.88 -36.48 -26.78
C SER A 57 3.15 -36.46 -25.27
N GLY A 58 4.26 -37.07 -24.82
CA GLY A 58 4.67 -37.05 -23.43
C GLY A 58 4.88 -35.64 -22.87
N LEU A 59 5.60 -34.79 -23.62
CA LEU A 59 5.83 -33.38 -23.26
C LEU A 59 4.53 -32.59 -23.20
N CYS A 60 3.67 -32.75 -24.21
CA CYS A 60 2.42 -32.01 -24.27
C CYS A 60 1.45 -32.44 -23.15
N ARG A 61 1.45 -33.71 -22.69
CA ARG A 61 0.71 -34.13 -21.49
C ARG A 61 1.19 -33.42 -20.21
N ILE A 62 2.50 -33.36 -19.98
CA ILE A 62 3.06 -32.63 -18.82
C ILE A 62 2.73 -31.14 -18.92
N THR A 63 2.79 -30.58 -20.13
CA THR A 63 2.48 -29.16 -20.39
C THR A 63 1.01 -28.85 -20.10
N ILE A 64 0.08 -29.76 -20.45
CA ILE A 64 -1.35 -29.67 -20.10
C ILE A 64 -1.54 -29.67 -18.58
N GLU A 65 -0.90 -30.59 -17.86
CA GLU A 65 -0.98 -30.66 -16.40
C GLU A 65 -0.54 -29.33 -15.76
N LYS A 66 0.60 -28.79 -16.22
CA LYS A 66 1.12 -27.50 -15.74
C LYS A 66 0.25 -26.30 -16.12
N ALA A 67 -0.36 -26.32 -17.30
CA ALA A 67 -1.32 -25.29 -17.72
C ALA A 67 -2.57 -25.31 -16.81
N ASN A 68 -3.06 -26.50 -16.43
CA ASN A 68 -4.20 -26.63 -15.52
C ASN A 68 -3.85 -26.18 -14.10
N GLU A 69 -2.64 -26.47 -13.59
CA GLU A 69 -2.14 -25.90 -12.33
C GLU A 69 -2.16 -24.36 -12.38
N MET A 70 -1.78 -23.76 -13.51
CA MET A 70 -1.79 -22.30 -13.69
C MET A 70 -3.21 -21.72 -13.75
N VAL A 71 -4.15 -22.42 -14.39
CA VAL A 71 -5.59 -22.07 -14.40
C VAL A 71 -6.16 -22.09 -12.99
N GLN A 72 -5.87 -23.14 -12.21
CA GLN A 72 -6.30 -23.25 -10.82
C GLN A 72 -5.74 -22.12 -9.96
N PHE A 73 -4.44 -21.82 -10.12
CA PHE A 73 -3.81 -20.70 -9.41
C PHE A 73 -4.45 -19.35 -9.76
N GLY A 74 -4.70 -19.09 -11.04
CA GLY A 74 -5.40 -17.88 -11.49
C GLY A 74 -6.81 -17.77 -10.90
N GLN A 75 -7.53 -18.90 -10.79
CA GLN A 75 -8.85 -18.94 -10.19
C GLN A 75 -8.82 -18.71 -8.67
N GLU A 76 -7.85 -19.28 -7.95
CA GLU A 76 -7.64 -19.01 -6.52
C GLU A 76 -7.38 -17.52 -6.26
N LEU A 77 -6.52 -16.91 -7.08
CA LEU A 77 -6.21 -15.49 -7.01
C LEU A 77 -7.42 -14.61 -7.32
N GLN A 78 -8.14 -14.93 -8.40
CA GLN A 78 -9.36 -14.22 -8.77
C GLN A 78 -10.38 -14.29 -7.63
N THR A 79 -10.64 -15.49 -7.09
CA THR A 79 -11.59 -15.68 -5.99
C THR A 79 -11.18 -14.89 -4.76
N THR A 80 -9.89 -14.89 -4.43
CA THR A 80 -9.33 -14.10 -3.32
C THR A 80 -9.55 -12.61 -3.53
N LEU A 81 -9.29 -12.09 -4.73
CA LEU A 81 -9.50 -10.68 -5.07
C LEU A 81 -10.98 -10.26 -5.13
N ASP A 82 -11.85 -11.14 -5.64
CA ASP A 82 -13.29 -10.90 -5.72
C ASP A 82 -13.91 -10.88 -4.31
N ASP A 83 -13.41 -11.74 -3.42
CA ASP A 83 -13.75 -11.77 -2.00
C ASP A 83 -13.33 -10.50 -1.26
N VAL A 84 -12.20 -9.91 -1.64
CA VAL A 84 -11.64 -8.65 -1.08
C VAL A 84 -12.45 -7.44 -1.52
N THR A 85 -12.97 -7.45 -2.75
CA THR A 85 -13.78 -6.34 -3.28
C THR A 85 -15.25 -6.41 -2.88
N GLY A 86 -15.66 -7.44 -2.12
CA GLY A 86 -17.07 -7.68 -1.83
C GLY A 86 -17.92 -7.89 -3.09
N SER A 87 -17.28 -8.16 -4.24
CA SER A 87 -17.92 -8.29 -5.55
C SER A 87 -18.48 -9.70 -5.75
N SER A 88 -18.94 -10.35 -4.69
CA SER A 88 -19.54 -11.68 -4.79
C SER A 88 -20.82 -11.60 -5.62
N THR A 89 -20.66 -11.86 -6.92
CA THR A 89 -21.72 -12.03 -7.91
C THR A 89 -22.64 -13.23 -7.61
N SER A 90 -22.44 -13.90 -6.46
CA SER A 90 -23.42 -14.83 -5.92
C SER A 90 -24.70 -14.06 -5.59
N LYS A 91 -25.62 -14.06 -6.56
CA LYS A 91 -27.01 -13.61 -6.45
C LYS A 91 -27.82 -14.46 -5.44
N SER A 92 -27.28 -14.81 -4.28
CA SER A 92 -28.09 -15.29 -3.17
C SER A 92 -28.67 -14.05 -2.47
N SER A 93 -29.87 -13.72 -2.91
CA SER A 93 -30.77 -12.75 -2.29
C SER A 93 -30.82 -12.95 -0.77
N SER A 94 -30.41 -11.93 0.00
CA SER A 94 -31.01 -11.49 1.27
C SER A 94 -30.04 -11.02 2.38
N SER A 95 -28.92 -10.35 2.08
CA SER A 95 -28.41 -9.30 2.98
C SER A 95 -27.41 -8.39 2.26
N ARG A 96 -27.75 -7.11 2.10
CA ARG A 96 -26.79 -6.05 1.74
C ARG A 96 -26.00 -5.62 2.99
N GLY A 97 -25.39 -6.59 3.67
CA GLY A 97 -24.38 -6.26 4.66
C GLY A 97 -23.10 -5.93 3.90
N ILE A 98 -22.58 -4.71 4.07
CA ILE A 98 -21.19 -4.38 3.73
C ILE A 98 -20.35 -5.42 4.47
N GLY A 99 -19.85 -6.41 3.73
CA GLY A 99 -19.16 -7.55 4.29
C GLY A 99 -17.81 -7.08 4.80
N SER A 100 -17.72 -6.82 6.10
CA SER A 100 -16.45 -6.64 6.81
C SER A 100 -15.46 -7.70 6.33
N MET A 101 -14.40 -7.28 5.63
CA MET A 101 -13.30 -8.17 5.30
C MET A 101 -12.73 -8.75 6.59
N ASP A 102 -12.78 -10.07 6.73
CA ASP A 102 -12.16 -10.78 7.83
C ASP A 102 -10.64 -10.61 7.76
N ALA A 103 -9.99 -10.30 8.88
CA ALA A 103 -8.53 -10.12 8.98
C ALA A 103 -7.76 -11.36 8.48
N SER A 104 -8.40 -12.53 8.52
CA SER A 104 -7.88 -13.78 7.92
C SER A 104 -7.64 -13.66 6.41
N LYS A 105 -8.46 -12.89 5.68
CA LYS A 105 -8.32 -12.68 4.22
C LYS A 105 -7.16 -11.75 3.89
N PHE A 106 -6.87 -10.82 4.80
CA PHE A 106 -5.71 -9.93 4.71
C PHE A 106 -4.40 -10.73 4.83
N ALA A 107 -4.38 -11.73 5.73
CA ALA A 107 -3.25 -12.66 5.83
C ALA A 107 -3.08 -13.51 4.55
N ILE A 108 -4.16 -13.82 3.81
CA ILE A 108 -4.07 -14.56 2.54
C ILE A 108 -3.47 -13.68 1.43
N ILE A 109 -3.88 -12.41 1.31
CA ILE A 109 -3.23 -11.48 0.36
C ILE A 109 -1.78 -11.27 0.74
N GLN A 110 -1.51 -11.09 2.04
CA GLN A 110 -0.15 -10.96 2.55
C GLN A 110 0.69 -12.20 2.23
N ASP A 111 0.20 -13.41 2.49
CA ASP A 111 0.90 -14.67 2.17
C ASP A 111 1.11 -14.86 0.65
N LEU A 112 0.14 -14.40 -0.15
CA LEU A 112 0.27 -14.32 -1.60
C LEU A 112 1.38 -13.36 -2.04
N MET A 113 1.52 -12.22 -1.35
CA MET A 113 2.44 -11.15 -1.66
C MET A 113 3.86 -11.37 -1.13
N ASP A 114 3.98 -11.92 0.08
CA ASP A 114 5.19 -11.92 0.90
C ASP A 114 6.15 -13.08 0.62
N GLY A 115 5.87 -14.00 -0.32
CA GLY A 115 7.00 -14.53 -1.09
C GLY A 115 7.02 -15.97 -1.62
N ASP A 116 6.09 -16.86 -1.27
CA ASP A 116 6.19 -18.24 -1.81
C ASP A 116 5.20 -18.52 -2.95
N ARG A 117 3.96 -18.06 -2.85
CA ARG A 117 2.90 -18.40 -3.82
C ARG A 117 3.10 -17.74 -5.18
N ILE A 118 3.32 -16.42 -5.23
CA ILE A 118 3.61 -15.70 -6.49
C ILE A 118 4.92 -16.19 -7.12
N GLN A 119 5.93 -16.47 -6.29
CA GLN A 119 7.20 -17.00 -6.78
C GLN A 119 7.00 -18.41 -7.36
N SER A 120 6.21 -19.25 -6.70
CA SER A 120 5.82 -20.57 -7.20
C SER A 120 5.04 -20.47 -8.51
N ALA A 121 4.13 -19.52 -8.64
CA ALA A 121 3.41 -19.29 -9.89
C ALA A 121 4.30 -18.76 -11.02
N THR A 122 5.27 -17.91 -10.70
CA THR A 122 6.27 -17.43 -11.65
C THR A 122 7.17 -18.57 -12.12
N ASN A 123 7.56 -19.46 -11.20
CA ASN A 123 8.32 -20.67 -11.52
C ASN A 123 7.49 -21.63 -12.37
N LEU A 124 6.23 -21.86 -12.02
CA LEU A 124 5.28 -22.68 -12.79
C LEU A 124 5.11 -22.14 -14.21
N ALA A 125 4.93 -20.83 -14.38
CA ALA A 125 4.81 -20.20 -15.69
C ALA A 125 6.12 -20.31 -16.50
N ARG A 126 7.29 -20.23 -15.84
CA ARG A 126 8.60 -20.46 -16.48
C ARG A 126 8.75 -21.91 -16.94
N GLU A 127 8.44 -22.88 -16.08
CA GLU A 127 8.44 -24.31 -16.41
C GLU A 127 7.48 -24.60 -17.58
N LEU A 128 6.28 -24.04 -17.55
CA LEU A 128 5.31 -24.14 -18.64
C LEU A 128 5.88 -23.58 -19.95
N SER A 129 6.56 -22.42 -19.90
CA SER A 129 7.22 -21.84 -21.07
C SER A 129 8.33 -22.75 -21.62
N GLU A 130 9.16 -23.33 -20.76
CA GLU A 130 10.24 -24.22 -21.16
C GLU A 130 9.72 -25.54 -21.77
N LEU A 131 8.67 -26.11 -21.17
CA LEU A 131 8.00 -27.31 -21.70
C LEU A 131 7.31 -27.05 -23.03
N SER A 132 6.66 -25.89 -23.16
CA SER A 132 6.01 -25.45 -24.40
C SER A 132 7.03 -25.34 -25.53
N LEU A 133 8.17 -24.69 -25.27
CA LEU A 133 9.30 -24.60 -26.21
C LEU A 133 9.79 -25.98 -26.63
N LYS A 134 9.98 -26.89 -25.68
CA LYS A 134 10.36 -28.28 -26.00
C LYS A 134 9.31 -29.01 -26.83
N CYS A 135 8.01 -28.82 -26.56
CA CYS A 135 6.96 -29.42 -27.39
C CYS A 135 6.96 -28.82 -28.81
N VAL A 136 7.29 -27.52 -28.97
CA VAL A 136 7.47 -26.88 -30.30
C VAL A 136 8.65 -27.50 -31.04
N ASP A 137 9.83 -27.55 -30.42
CA ASP A 137 11.06 -28.05 -31.04
C ASP A 137 10.90 -29.51 -31.46
N LYS A 138 10.33 -30.34 -30.58
CA LYS A 138 10.05 -31.75 -30.87
C LYS A 138 8.97 -31.93 -31.95
N SER A 139 7.95 -31.08 -31.96
CA SER A 139 6.99 -31.06 -33.06
C SER A 139 7.69 -30.73 -34.39
N GLN A 140 8.64 -29.79 -34.42
CA GLN A 140 9.40 -29.49 -35.64
C GLN A 140 10.30 -30.65 -36.07
N GLU A 141 10.97 -31.33 -35.14
CA GLU A 141 11.75 -32.55 -35.42
C GLU A 141 10.86 -33.67 -36.01
N MET A 142 9.65 -33.82 -35.48
CA MET A 142 8.67 -34.79 -35.95
C MET A 142 8.28 -34.47 -37.41
N ILE A 143 8.03 -33.20 -37.72
CA ILE A 143 7.69 -32.72 -39.07
C ILE A 143 8.79 -33.04 -40.07
N LEU A 144 10.03 -32.68 -39.73
CA LEU A 144 11.19 -32.93 -40.59
C LEU A 144 11.41 -34.43 -40.82
N SER A 145 11.06 -35.29 -39.85
CA SER A 145 11.15 -36.75 -39.98
C SER A 145 10.05 -37.29 -40.88
N MET A 146 8.83 -36.74 -40.80
CA MET A 146 7.75 -37.08 -41.72
C MET A 146 8.01 -36.62 -43.15
N GLU A 147 8.54 -35.41 -43.34
CA GLU A 147 8.96 -34.88 -44.65
C GLU A 147 9.97 -35.82 -45.30
N ARG A 148 11.01 -36.23 -44.57
CA ARG A 148 11.98 -37.23 -45.02
C ARG A 148 11.35 -38.58 -45.35
N GLY A 149 10.32 -39.00 -44.61
CA GLY A 149 9.57 -40.23 -44.88
C GLY A 149 8.72 -40.15 -46.14
N ILE A 150 8.09 -39.00 -46.40
CA ILE A 150 7.30 -38.74 -47.61
C ILE A 150 8.20 -38.60 -48.84
N ASP A 151 9.34 -37.95 -48.72
CA ASP A 151 10.33 -37.82 -49.80
C ASP A 151 10.93 -39.17 -50.21
N ALA A 152 10.89 -40.17 -49.33
CA ALA A 152 11.31 -41.53 -49.61
C ALA A 152 10.21 -42.40 -50.28
N LEU A 153 8.97 -41.89 -50.40
CA LEU A 153 7.88 -42.60 -51.07
C LEU A 153 7.99 -42.49 -52.60
N PRO A 154 7.53 -43.50 -53.36
CA PRO A 154 7.43 -43.39 -54.81
C PRO A 154 6.49 -42.24 -55.25
N ASP A 155 6.90 -41.49 -56.29
CA ASP A 155 6.15 -40.33 -56.83
C ASP A 155 4.68 -40.60 -57.15
N ALA A 156 4.38 -41.83 -57.61
CA ALA A 156 3.02 -42.28 -57.92
C ALA A 156 2.07 -42.21 -56.72
N ILE A 157 2.61 -42.37 -55.52
CA ILE A 157 1.88 -42.32 -54.24
C ILE A 157 1.91 -40.90 -53.66
N ALA A 158 3.01 -40.16 -53.84
CA ALA A 158 3.16 -38.79 -53.36
C ALA A 158 2.16 -37.79 -54.00
N SER A 159 1.64 -38.09 -55.19
CA SER A 159 0.70 -37.22 -55.92
C SER A 159 -0.73 -37.15 -55.35
N SER A 160 -1.12 -38.04 -54.43
CA SER A 160 -2.46 -38.02 -53.83
C SER A 160 -2.56 -37.01 -52.68
N LYS A 161 -2.85 -35.74 -53.00
CA LYS A 161 -3.10 -34.70 -52.00
C LYS A 161 -4.37 -35.03 -51.20
N GLY A 162 -4.23 -35.25 -49.88
CA GLY A 162 -5.34 -35.48 -48.96
C GLY A 162 -6.36 -34.34 -48.96
N GLY A 163 -7.65 -34.68 -48.92
CA GLY A 163 -8.76 -33.72 -48.93
C GLY A 163 -8.87 -32.87 -47.65
N LYS A 164 -9.57 -31.73 -47.75
CA LYS A 164 -9.74 -30.71 -46.70
C LYS A 164 -10.76 -31.04 -45.59
N ASN A 165 -11.49 -32.14 -45.68
CA ASN A 165 -12.60 -32.40 -44.76
C ASN A 165 -12.07 -32.91 -43.41
N GLY A 166 -12.27 -32.13 -42.34
CA GLY A 166 -11.97 -32.55 -40.96
C GLY A 166 -10.64 -32.05 -40.39
N ASP A 167 -10.10 -30.93 -40.91
CA ASP A 167 -9.01 -30.24 -40.20
C ASP A 167 -9.59 -29.50 -38.98
N PRO A 168 -8.89 -29.51 -37.83
CA PRO A 168 -9.32 -28.78 -36.64
C PRO A 168 -9.34 -27.27 -36.92
N GLU A 169 -10.41 -26.60 -36.47
CA GLU A 169 -10.52 -25.15 -36.49
C GLU A 169 -9.56 -24.57 -35.44
N LEU A 170 -8.63 -23.72 -35.86
CA LEU A 170 -7.68 -23.12 -34.93
C LEU A 170 -8.33 -21.91 -34.24
N PRO A 171 -8.21 -21.80 -32.90
CA PRO A 171 -8.62 -20.59 -32.19
C PRO A 171 -7.84 -19.35 -32.65
N ASP A 172 -8.44 -18.17 -32.51
CA ASP A 172 -7.82 -16.87 -32.81
C ASP A 172 -6.83 -16.47 -31.69
N ILE A 173 -5.57 -16.89 -31.85
CA ILE A 173 -4.53 -16.63 -30.85
C ILE A 173 -4.06 -15.18 -30.88
N ASP A 174 -4.18 -14.50 -32.02
CA ASP A 174 -3.73 -13.11 -32.16
C ASP A 174 -4.61 -12.19 -31.31
N GLN A 175 -5.91 -12.45 -31.25
CA GLN A 175 -6.81 -11.76 -30.33
C GLN A 175 -6.40 -11.97 -28.86
N SER A 176 -6.14 -13.21 -28.45
CA SER A 176 -5.69 -13.53 -27.08
C SER A 176 -4.37 -12.86 -26.70
N VAL A 177 -3.39 -12.81 -27.61
CA VAL A 177 -2.11 -12.12 -27.39
C VAL A 177 -2.33 -10.61 -27.24
N ASN A 178 -3.20 -10.00 -28.05
CA ASN A 178 -3.53 -8.59 -27.95
C ASN A 178 -4.27 -8.26 -26.63
N ASP A 179 -5.19 -9.11 -26.20
CA ASP A 179 -5.91 -8.97 -24.93
C ASP A 179 -4.94 -9.05 -23.75
N MET A 180 -4.00 -9.99 -23.75
CA MET A 180 -2.96 -10.07 -22.72
C MET A 180 -2.04 -8.84 -22.72
N LYS A 181 -1.64 -8.37 -23.91
CA LYS A 181 -0.82 -7.16 -24.03
C LYS A 181 -1.55 -5.92 -23.48
N LYS A 182 -2.85 -5.83 -23.70
CA LYS A 182 -3.70 -4.79 -23.13
C LYS A 182 -3.77 -4.91 -21.61
N LEU A 183 -4.03 -6.09 -21.06
CA LEU A 183 -4.07 -6.33 -19.61
C LEU A 183 -2.73 -5.98 -18.93
N VAL A 184 -1.60 -6.32 -19.56
CA VAL A 184 -0.27 -5.94 -19.07
C VAL A 184 -0.09 -4.41 -19.05
N LYS A 185 -0.56 -3.72 -20.09
CA LYS A 185 -0.53 -2.26 -20.13
C LYS A 185 -1.41 -1.67 -19.03
N ASP A 186 -2.64 -2.16 -18.91
CA ASP A 186 -3.58 -1.71 -17.90
C ASP A 186 -2.97 -1.88 -16.49
N ILE A 187 -2.38 -3.03 -16.15
CA ILE A 187 -1.68 -3.24 -14.86
C ILE A 187 -0.48 -2.31 -14.64
N LYS A 188 0.25 -1.93 -15.70
CA LYS A 188 1.37 -0.98 -15.55
C LYS A 188 0.88 0.41 -15.14
N ASP A 189 -0.26 0.80 -15.70
CA ASP A 189 -0.87 2.13 -15.57
C ASP A 189 -1.89 2.19 -14.41
N VAL A 190 -2.04 1.09 -13.67
CA VAL A 190 -3.03 0.93 -12.61
C VAL A 190 -2.69 1.74 -11.37
N ASN A 191 -3.74 2.35 -10.80
CA ASN A 191 -3.71 2.97 -9.50
C ASN A 191 -4.22 2.02 -8.40
N LEU A 192 -4.03 2.32 -7.10
CA LEU A 192 -4.48 1.45 -6.00
C LEU A 192 -5.96 1.08 -6.12
N PHE A 193 -6.79 2.05 -6.48
CA PHE A 193 -8.25 1.86 -6.53
C PHE A 193 -8.70 1.00 -7.72
N THR A 194 -7.87 0.88 -8.75
CA THR A 194 -8.11 0.00 -9.90
C THR A 194 -7.28 -1.28 -9.84
N VAL A 195 -6.38 -1.44 -8.85
CA VAL A 195 -5.45 -2.58 -8.79
C VAL A 195 -6.15 -3.90 -8.64
N VAL A 196 -7.22 -3.95 -7.84
CA VAL A 196 -7.95 -5.19 -7.66
C VAL A 196 -8.90 -5.47 -8.81
N LYS A 197 -9.57 -4.45 -9.36
CA LYS A 197 -10.41 -4.63 -10.55
C LYS A 197 -9.57 -5.08 -11.76
N SER A 198 -8.44 -4.43 -11.97
CA SER A 198 -7.53 -4.74 -13.07
C SER A 198 -6.78 -6.03 -12.81
N GLY A 199 -6.43 -6.33 -11.56
CA GLY A 199 -5.88 -7.62 -11.13
C GLY A 199 -6.85 -8.77 -11.34
N SER A 200 -8.11 -8.63 -10.93
CA SER A 200 -9.17 -9.62 -11.17
C SER A 200 -9.42 -9.82 -12.66
N ALA A 201 -9.52 -8.74 -13.46
CA ALA A 201 -9.62 -8.84 -14.92
C ALA A 201 -8.40 -9.52 -15.55
N ALA A 202 -7.21 -9.27 -15.02
CA ALA A 202 -5.97 -9.89 -15.48
C ALA A 202 -5.89 -11.37 -15.10
N PHE A 203 -6.36 -11.77 -13.92
CA PHE A 203 -6.43 -13.19 -13.53
C PHE A 203 -7.55 -13.93 -14.25
N ASP A 204 -8.68 -13.29 -14.58
CA ASP A 204 -9.70 -13.85 -15.47
C ASP A 204 -9.16 -14.04 -16.89
N GLY A 205 -8.45 -13.02 -17.41
CA GLY A 205 -7.75 -13.11 -18.69
C GLY A 205 -6.71 -14.23 -18.70
N LEU A 206 -5.95 -14.37 -17.61
CA LEU A 206 -5.01 -15.46 -17.41
C LEU A 206 -5.71 -16.82 -17.42
N ARG A 207 -6.80 -16.98 -16.67
CA ARG A 207 -7.57 -18.23 -16.60
C ARG A 207 -8.03 -18.66 -17.99
N LYS A 208 -8.69 -17.74 -18.72
CA LYS A 208 -9.17 -17.99 -20.09
C LYS A 208 -8.04 -18.35 -21.04
N ASN A 209 -6.91 -17.67 -20.95
CA ASN A 209 -5.75 -17.93 -21.81
C ASN A 209 -4.97 -19.20 -21.40
N GLY A 210 -5.00 -19.58 -20.12
CA GLY A 210 -4.49 -20.85 -19.63
C GLY A 210 -5.34 -22.04 -20.10
N GLU A 211 -6.68 -21.92 -20.03
CA GLU A 211 -7.63 -22.88 -20.60
C GLU A 211 -7.44 -23.02 -22.11
N LEU A 212 -7.29 -21.89 -22.81
CA LEU A 212 -6.97 -21.88 -24.23
C LEU A 212 -5.66 -22.65 -24.48
N SER A 213 -4.58 -22.32 -23.76
CA SER A 213 -3.29 -23.02 -23.89
C SER A 213 -3.41 -24.53 -23.63
N SER A 214 -4.19 -24.94 -22.63
CA SER A 214 -4.45 -26.36 -22.32
C SER A 214 -5.19 -27.08 -23.46
N ASN A 215 -6.23 -26.46 -24.01
CA ASN A 215 -6.95 -26.97 -25.19
C ASN A 215 -6.04 -27.05 -26.43
N MET A 216 -5.10 -26.10 -26.54
CA MET A 216 -4.13 -26.06 -27.60
C MET A 216 -3.14 -27.24 -27.51
N PHE A 217 -2.58 -27.50 -26.33
CA PHE A 217 -1.71 -28.66 -26.14
C PHE A 217 -2.44 -30.00 -26.30
N HIS A 218 -3.74 -30.08 -25.99
CA HIS A 218 -4.55 -31.26 -26.32
C HIS A 218 -4.61 -31.52 -27.83
N SER A 219 -4.73 -30.45 -28.62
CA SER A 219 -4.77 -30.55 -30.08
C SER A 219 -3.42 -31.04 -30.64
N ILE A 220 -2.30 -30.52 -30.12
CA ILE A 220 -0.95 -30.98 -30.48
C ILE A 220 -0.75 -32.43 -30.03
N ASN A 221 -1.21 -32.80 -28.83
CA ASN A 221 -1.09 -34.16 -28.32
C ASN A 221 -1.88 -35.16 -29.18
N ASN A 222 -3.12 -34.84 -29.56
CA ASN A 222 -3.92 -35.68 -30.45
C ASN A 222 -3.25 -35.83 -31.81
N PHE A 223 -2.69 -34.74 -32.35
CA PHE A 223 -1.91 -34.78 -33.58
C PHE A 223 -0.68 -35.68 -33.46
N ALA A 224 0.08 -35.58 -32.36
CA ALA A 224 1.22 -36.45 -32.12
C ALA A 224 0.82 -37.93 -31.99
N CYS A 225 -0.31 -38.24 -31.34
CA CYS A 225 -0.86 -39.59 -31.29
C CYS A 225 -1.26 -40.12 -32.67
N ASP A 226 -1.86 -39.26 -33.51
CA ASP A 226 -2.20 -39.60 -34.90
C ASP A 226 -0.93 -39.92 -35.71
N VAL A 227 0.10 -39.09 -35.57
CA VAL A 227 1.41 -39.30 -36.21
C VAL A 227 2.09 -40.57 -35.68
N GLU A 228 2.01 -40.85 -34.38
CA GLU A 228 2.52 -42.08 -33.77
C GLU A 228 1.83 -43.31 -34.39
N SER A 229 0.50 -43.28 -34.55
CA SER A 229 -0.29 -44.35 -35.15
C SER A 229 0.08 -44.59 -36.63
N VAL A 230 0.22 -43.51 -37.40
CA VAL A 230 0.64 -43.56 -38.82
C VAL A 230 2.08 -44.09 -38.94
N SER A 231 3.00 -43.60 -38.10
CA SER A 231 4.40 -44.02 -38.08
C SER A 231 4.56 -45.47 -37.61
N GLY A 232 3.72 -45.92 -36.67
CA GLY A 232 3.62 -47.33 -36.27
C GLY A 232 3.16 -48.22 -37.43
N SER A 233 2.25 -47.71 -38.27
CA SER A 233 1.83 -48.41 -39.49
C SER A 233 2.96 -48.52 -40.52
N PHE A 234 3.81 -47.49 -40.66
CA PHE A 234 5.05 -47.55 -41.46
C PHE A 234 6.06 -48.56 -40.91
N ARG A 235 6.26 -48.59 -39.58
CA ARG A 235 7.19 -49.52 -38.91
C ARG A 235 6.80 -50.99 -39.10
N ASN A 236 5.50 -51.25 -39.15
CA ASN A 236 4.92 -52.58 -39.33
C ASN A 236 4.73 -52.96 -40.81
N LEU A 237 5.07 -52.07 -41.74
CA LEU A 237 5.03 -52.33 -43.18
C LEU A 237 6.02 -53.46 -43.52
N GLY A 238 5.49 -54.64 -43.88
CA GLY A 238 6.29 -55.83 -44.22
C GLY A 238 6.55 -56.81 -43.07
N SER A 239 6.06 -56.54 -41.85
CA SER A 239 6.21 -57.44 -40.69
C SER A 239 5.07 -58.47 -40.54
N GLY A 240 4.10 -58.49 -41.46
CA GLY A 240 2.99 -59.44 -41.43
C GLY A 240 3.42 -60.85 -41.85
N ASP A 241 3.05 -61.85 -41.05
CA ASP A 241 3.20 -63.27 -41.37
C ASP A 241 2.76 -63.55 -42.81
N ASN A 242 3.69 -63.96 -43.67
CA ASN A 242 3.65 -64.61 -45.00
C ASN A 242 2.43 -64.53 -45.98
N GLU A 243 1.27 -63.97 -45.62
CA GLU A 243 0.01 -63.92 -46.38
C GLU A 243 -0.18 -62.62 -47.19
N ASP A 244 0.60 -61.58 -46.93
CA ASP A 244 0.47 -60.27 -47.59
C ASP A 244 1.50 -60.03 -48.70
N LYS A 245 1.78 -61.04 -49.53
CA LYS A 245 2.66 -60.91 -50.71
C LYS A 245 1.99 -60.24 -51.92
N ASN A 246 0.72 -59.84 -51.82
CA ASN A 246 0.03 -59.19 -52.94
C ASN A 246 0.47 -57.72 -53.05
N PRO A 247 1.20 -57.32 -54.11
CA PRO A 247 1.68 -55.95 -54.30
C PRO A 247 0.54 -54.93 -54.32
N ALA A 248 -0.66 -55.30 -54.78
CA ALA A 248 -1.82 -54.41 -54.77
C ALA A 248 -2.31 -54.07 -53.34
N LYS A 249 -2.20 -55.01 -52.39
CA LYS A 249 -2.53 -54.77 -50.97
C LYS A 249 -1.46 -53.94 -50.27
N ILE A 250 -0.19 -54.15 -50.61
CA ILE A 250 0.92 -53.32 -50.11
C ILE A 250 0.76 -51.89 -50.63
N PHE A 251 0.44 -51.74 -51.92
CA PHE A 251 0.23 -50.45 -52.57
C PHE A 251 -0.98 -49.69 -52.01
N SER A 252 -2.11 -50.37 -51.74
CA SER A 252 -3.28 -49.74 -51.13
C SER A 252 -3.01 -49.29 -49.69
N LYS A 253 -2.30 -50.09 -48.89
CA LYS A 253 -1.83 -49.70 -47.55
C LYS A 253 -0.89 -48.50 -47.60
N MET A 254 0.07 -48.51 -48.54
CA MET A 254 1.03 -47.42 -48.73
C MET A 254 0.35 -46.12 -49.18
N LYS A 255 -0.71 -46.21 -49.99
CA LYS A 255 -1.53 -45.06 -50.39
C LYS A 255 -2.31 -44.44 -49.23
N THR A 256 -2.93 -45.27 -48.38
CA THR A 256 -3.61 -44.79 -47.17
C THR A 256 -2.62 -44.11 -46.23
N ILE A 257 -1.50 -44.78 -45.96
CA ILE A 257 -0.43 -44.27 -45.11
C ILE A 257 0.13 -42.94 -45.66
N ALA A 258 0.36 -42.82 -46.96
CA ALA A 258 0.82 -41.59 -47.58
C ALA A 258 -0.22 -40.47 -47.49
N THR A 259 -1.50 -40.79 -47.64
CA THR A 259 -2.60 -39.82 -47.49
C THR A 259 -2.66 -39.29 -46.05
N ASP A 260 -2.50 -40.17 -45.07
CA ASP A 260 -2.50 -39.80 -43.65
C ASP A 260 -1.23 -39.03 -43.28
N ALA A 261 -0.07 -39.41 -43.82
CA ALA A 261 1.19 -38.67 -43.65
C ALA A 261 1.10 -37.26 -44.27
N TRP A 262 0.51 -37.11 -45.45
CA TRP A 262 0.27 -35.81 -46.09
C TRP A 262 -0.70 -34.94 -45.30
N ARG A 263 -1.77 -35.54 -44.77
CA ARG A 263 -2.69 -34.85 -43.85
C ARG A 263 -1.90 -34.34 -42.64
N CYS A 264 -1.07 -35.19 -42.06
CA CYS A 264 -0.30 -34.82 -40.90
C CYS A 264 0.72 -33.72 -41.20
N LEU A 265 1.42 -33.77 -42.34
CA LEU A 265 2.40 -32.76 -42.75
C LEU A 265 1.74 -31.40 -43.00
N ARG A 266 0.53 -31.40 -43.59
CA ARG A 266 -0.28 -30.18 -43.74
C ARG A 266 -0.71 -29.60 -42.39
N LEU A 267 -1.17 -30.44 -41.47
CA LEU A 267 -1.53 -30.03 -40.10
C LEU A 267 -0.30 -29.52 -39.33
N SER A 268 0.88 -29.97 -39.71
CA SER A 268 2.09 -29.66 -38.98
C SER A 268 2.60 -28.23 -39.16
N GLY A 269 2.43 -27.63 -40.35
CA GLY A 269 2.68 -26.21 -40.56
C GLY A 269 1.73 -25.32 -39.74
N LEU A 270 0.49 -25.78 -39.56
CA LEU A 270 -0.47 -25.17 -38.65
C LEU A 270 -0.02 -25.32 -37.20
N MET A 271 0.42 -26.51 -36.77
CA MET A 271 0.93 -26.76 -35.42
C MET A 271 2.18 -25.95 -35.08
N LYS A 272 3.06 -25.69 -36.04
CA LYS A 272 4.24 -24.82 -35.83
C LYS A 272 3.83 -23.38 -35.50
N LEU A 273 3.02 -22.75 -36.35
CA LEU A 273 2.53 -21.39 -36.12
C LEU A 273 1.76 -21.30 -34.81
N PHE A 274 0.96 -22.32 -34.54
CA PHE A 274 0.19 -22.44 -33.33
C PHE A 274 1.08 -22.49 -32.08
N ALA A 275 2.13 -23.30 -32.10
CA ALA A 275 3.03 -23.45 -30.96
C ALA A 275 3.88 -22.18 -30.69
N GLU A 276 4.33 -21.48 -31.74
CA GLU A 276 5.00 -20.17 -31.63
C GLU A 276 4.09 -19.11 -30.98
N LYS A 277 2.80 -19.12 -31.32
CA LYS A 277 1.82 -18.20 -30.75
C LYS A 277 1.47 -18.53 -29.29
N VAL A 278 1.41 -19.81 -28.92
CA VAL A 278 1.29 -20.24 -27.51
C VAL A 278 2.48 -19.74 -26.69
N GLN A 279 3.70 -19.86 -27.22
CA GLN A 279 4.89 -19.35 -26.54
C GLN A 279 4.79 -17.84 -26.24
N LEU A 280 4.38 -17.05 -27.23
CA LEU A 280 4.17 -15.61 -27.04
C LEU A 280 3.11 -15.33 -25.98
N LEU A 281 2.01 -16.09 -25.98
CA LEU A 281 0.96 -15.96 -24.98
C LEU A 281 1.48 -16.22 -23.55
N ILE A 282 2.28 -17.28 -23.36
CA ILE A 282 2.89 -17.62 -22.07
C ILE A 282 3.88 -16.53 -21.62
N GLN A 283 4.66 -15.95 -22.53
CA GLN A 283 5.57 -14.84 -22.18
C GLN A 283 4.82 -13.60 -21.66
N TRP A 284 3.68 -13.27 -22.27
CA TRP A 284 2.83 -12.17 -21.78
C TRP A 284 2.17 -12.50 -20.44
N ILE A 285 1.79 -13.75 -20.21
CA ILE A 285 1.30 -14.24 -18.90
C ILE A 285 2.38 -14.06 -17.81
N ILE A 286 3.62 -14.47 -18.08
CA ILE A 286 4.75 -14.29 -17.13
C ILE A 286 4.95 -12.80 -16.84
N SER A 287 4.94 -11.98 -17.89
CA SER A 287 5.12 -10.53 -17.75
C SER A 287 4.02 -9.90 -16.90
N LEU A 288 2.77 -10.32 -17.10
CA LEU A 288 1.63 -9.89 -16.30
C LEU A 288 1.83 -10.22 -14.82
N PHE A 289 2.23 -11.45 -14.49
CA PHE A 289 2.50 -11.87 -13.11
C PHE A 289 3.59 -11.03 -12.45
N GLN A 290 4.72 -10.85 -13.12
CA GLN A 290 5.85 -10.11 -12.57
C GLN A 290 5.50 -8.64 -12.30
N ILE A 291 4.76 -8.01 -13.20
CA ILE A 291 4.37 -6.60 -13.04
C ILE A 291 3.30 -6.48 -11.95
N ALA A 292 2.28 -7.34 -11.98
CA ALA A 292 1.21 -7.33 -10.98
C ALA A 292 1.76 -7.56 -9.57
N SER A 293 2.65 -8.55 -9.40
CA SER A 293 3.27 -8.85 -8.10
C SER A 293 4.15 -7.73 -7.61
N THR A 294 4.98 -7.15 -8.48
CA THR A 294 5.87 -6.04 -8.10
C THR A 294 5.04 -4.83 -7.65
N LYS A 295 3.98 -4.49 -8.41
CA LYS A 295 3.11 -3.35 -8.10
C LYS A 295 2.32 -3.56 -6.82
N LEU A 296 1.64 -4.70 -6.69
CA LEU A 296 0.89 -5.03 -5.49
C LEU A 296 1.83 -5.11 -4.27
N GLY A 297 3.02 -5.69 -4.41
CA GLY A 297 4.00 -5.81 -3.33
C GLY A 297 4.54 -4.45 -2.89
N THR A 298 4.78 -3.53 -3.83
CA THR A 298 5.20 -2.15 -3.51
C THR A 298 4.10 -1.39 -2.75
N ILE A 299 2.86 -1.49 -3.22
CA ILE A 299 1.69 -0.90 -2.56
C ILE A 299 1.53 -1.47 -1.15
N TRP A 300 1.63 -2.79 -1.02
CA TRP A 300 1.45 -3.48 0.25
C TRP A 300 2.55 -3.15 1.25
N GLY A 301 3.81 -3.18 0.82
CA GLY A 301 4.94 -2.81 1.65
C GLY A 301 4.81 -1.38 2.18
N ALA A 302 4.33 -0.45 1.34
CA ALA A 302 4.05 0.91 1.79
C ALA A 302 2.89 1.01 2.78
N LEU A 303 1.79 0.28 2.57
CA LEU A 303 0.67 0.22 3.51
C LEU A 303 1.06 -0.41 4.85
N SER A 304 1.85 -1.49 4.83
CA SER A 304 2.39 -2.13 6.03
C SER A 304 3.30 -1.17 6.79
N ASN A 305 4.23 -0.50 6.09
CA ASN A 305 5.09 0.50 6.70
C ASN A 305 4.28 1.64 7.32
N ALA A 306 3.27 2.15 6.62
CA ALA A 306 2.37 3.17 7.17
C ALA A 306 1.66 2.68 8.44
N ARG A 307 1.15 1.45 8.44
CA ARG A 307 0.53 0.84 9.63
C ARG A 307 1.49 0.76 10.81
N ASP A 308 2.74 0.35 10.57
CA ASP A 308 3.76 0.23 11.61
C ASP A 308 4.12 1.60 12.18
N VAL A 309 4.37 2.59 11.32
CA VAL A 309 4.67 3.97 11.73
C VAL A 309 3.51 4.58 12.53
N LEU A 310 2.28 4.30 12.13
CA LEU A 310 1.07 4.73 12.85
C LEU A 310 0.92 4.03 14.19
N GLY A 311 1.32 2.77 14.31
CA GLY A 311 1.41 2.09 15.60
C GLY A 311 2.37 2.73 16.57
N HIS A 312 3.53 3.16 16.10
CA HIS A 312 4.47 3.92 16.92
C HIS A 312 3.90 5.29 17.29
N SER A 313 3.18 5.93 16.35
CA SER A 313 2.52 7.22 16.58
C SER A 313 1.39 7.13 17.61
N LEU A 314 0.68 5.99 17.70
CA LEU A 314 -0.36 5.77 18.70
C LEU A 314 0.16 5.94 20.13
N ILE A 315 1.39 5.50 20.41
CA ILE A 315 2.03 5.65 21.72
C ILE A 315 2.22 7.15 22.05
N GLN A 316 2.68 7.93 21.07
CA GLN A 316 2.93 9.37 21.22
C GLN A 316 1.63 10.16 21.41
N VAL A 317 0.57 9.78 20.69
CA VAL A 317 -0.76 10.39 20.85
C VAL A 317 -1.34 10.11 22.23
N LYS A 318 -1.25 8.86 22.73
CA LYS A 318 -1.69 8.50 24.09
C LYS A 318 -0.93 9.29 25.15
N GLU A 319 0.38 9.46 24.97
CA GLU A 319 1.19 10.26 25.87
C GLU A 319 0.83 11.75 25.82
N SER A 320 0.54 12.28 24.62
CA SER A 320 0.08 13.66 24.45
C SER A 320 -1.23 13.93 25.18
N ILE A 321 -2.20 12.99 25.13
CA ILE A 321 -3.45 13.09 25.89
C ILE A 321 -3.17 13.16 27.39
N ARG A 322 -2.30 12.27 27.89
CA ARG A 322 -1.90 12.24 29.32
C ARG A 322 -1.28 13.56 29.77
N LEU A 323 -0.40 14.15 28.96
CA LEU A 323 0.25 15.43 29.24
C LEU A 323 -0.75 16.59 29.23
N CYS A 324 -1.73 16.58 28.31
CA CYS A 324 -2.82 17.56 28.28
C CYS A 324 -3.69 17.47 29.55
N ASP A 325 -4.03 16.26 30.01
CA ASP A 325 -4.81 16.07 31.24
C ASP A 325 -4.08 16.63 32.46
N ILE A 326 -2.77 16.33 32.61
CA ILE A 326 -1.95 16.88 33.69
C ILE A 326 -1.86 18.41 33.62
N SER A 327 -1.65 18.95 32.42
CA SER A 327 -1.57 20.41 32.21
C SER A 327 -2.87 21.10 32.55
N LYS A 328 -4.02 20.46 32.22
CA LYS A 328 -5.35 20.94 32.57
C LYS A 328 -5.53 21.00 34.09
N ASP A 329 -5.20 19.94 34.81
CA ASP A 329 -5.31 19.90 36.27
C ASP A 329 -4.44 20.97 36.93
N LYS A 330 -3.19 21.12 36.48
CA LYS A 330 -2.29 22.20 36.93
C LYS A 330 -2.85 23.58 36.61
N SER A 331 -3.47 23.78 35.44
CA SER A 331 -4.04 25.08 35.03
C SER A 331 -5.23 25.49 35.90
N ILE A 332 -6.07 24.53 36.31
CA ILE A 332 -7.20 24.77 37.22
C ILE A 332 -6.66 25.20 38.59
N LEU A 333 -5.67 24.47 39.12
CA LEU A 333 -5.05 24.82 40.39
C LEU A 333 -4.37 26.20 40.34
N LEU A 334 -3.63 26.49 39.26
CA LEU A 334 -2.98 27.79 39.07
C LEU A 334 -4.00 28.94 39.04
N ARG A 335 -5.12 28.74 38.34
CA ARG A 335 -6.22 29.71 38.28
C ARG A 335 -6.82 29.97 39.65
N ASP A 336 -7.12 28.90 40.38
CA ASP A 336 -7.75 28.99 41.69
C ASP A 336 -6.81 29.67 42.71
N THR A 337 -5.51 29.34 42.72
CA THR A 337 -4.50 30.02 43.55
C THR A 337 -4.30 31.49 43.14
N SER A 338 -4.29 31.79 41.84
CA SER A 338 -4.19 33.18 41.35
C SER A 338 -5.39 34.03 41.78
N LYS A 339 -6.58 33.43 41.83
CA LYS A 339 -7.80 34.08 42.32
C LYS A 339 -7.72 34.37 43.83
N GLU A 340 -7.22 33.43 44.62
CA GLU A 340 -6.99 33.64 46.06
C GLU A 340 -6.00 34.80 46.31
N ILE A 341 -4.91 34.87 45.54
CA ILE A 341 -3.94 35.97 45.59
C ILE A 341 -4.61 37.30 45.21
N CYS A 342 -5.42 37.31 44.14
CA CYS A 342 -6.23 38.47 43.75
C CYS A 342 -7.09 38.99 44.91
N ASP A 343 -7.79 38.08 45.60
CA ASP A 343 -8.69 38.45 46.69
C ASP A 343 -7.89 38.94 47.92
N HIS A 344 -6.70 38.38 48.19
CA HIS A 344 -5.75 38.94 49.16
C HIS A 344 -5.29 40.34 48.79
N LEU A 345 -4.93 40.60 47.53
CA LEU A 345 -4.51 41.92 47.06
C LEU A 345 -5.64 42.97 47.14
N LYS A 346 -6.89 42.58 46.85
CA LYS A 346 -8.06 43.45 47.05
C LYS A 346 -8.22 43.84 48.52
N ASN A 347 -8.03 42.90 49.45
CA ASN A 347 -8.07 43.18 50.88
C ASN A 347 -6.92 44.11 51.30
N ILE A 348 -5.71 43.94 50.76
CA ILE A 348 -4.56 44.82 50.99
C ILE A 348 -4.86 46.26 50.50
N LEU A 349 -5.48 46.42 49.33
CA LEU A 349 -5.88 47.73 48.83
C LEU A 349 -6.89 48.43 49.73
N GLN A 350 -7.80 47.71 50.37
CA GLN A 350 -8.72 48.29 51.36
C GLN A 350 -7.97 48.79 52.62
N PHE A 351 -6.87 48.12 53.02
CA PHE A 351 -6.03 48.61 54.10
C PHE A 351 -5.22 49.86 53.71
N ARG A 352 -4.89 50.04 52.43
CA ARG A 352 -4.12 51.20 51.97
C ARG A 352 -4.78 52.54 52.33
N THR A 353 -6.10 52.63 52.29
CA THR A 353 -6.83 53.85 52.64
C THR A 353 -6.89 54.13 54.14
N SER A 354 -6.65 53.13 54.99
CA SER A 354 -6.76 53.24 56.46
C SER A 354 -5.41 53.16 57.19
N ASN A 355 -4.44 52.39 56.70
CA ASN A 355 -3.12 52.20 57.29
C ASN A 355 -2.10 51.64 56.27
N ALA A 356 -1.32 52.54 55.65
CA ALA A 356 -0.32 52.17 54.65
C ALA A 356 0.75 51.19 55.15
N SER A 357 1.18 51.32 56.42
CA SER A 357 2.18 50.42 57.02
C SER A 357 1.68 48.96 57.08
N LYS A 358 0.41 48.78 57.45
CA LYS A 358 -0.22 47.46 57.48
C LYS A 358 -0.37 46.86 56.07
N ALA A 359 -0.73 47.68 55.08
CA ALA A 359 -0.80 47.25 53.69
C ALA A 359 0.56 46.77 53.16
N PHE A 360 1.65 47.46 53.50
CA PHE A 360 3.01 47.06 53.14
C PHE A 360 3.44 45.75 53.82
N ALA A 361 3.15 45.58 55.11
CA ALA A 361 3.46 44.34 55.81
C ALA A 361 2.73 43.15 55.17
N SER A 362 1.42 43.28 54.90
CA SER A 362 0.64 42.21 54.26
C SER A 362 1.07 41.93 52.82
N LEU A 363 1.49 42.93 52.05
CA LEU A 363 2.06 42.71 50.72
C LEU A 363 3.37 41.93 50.80
N LYS A 364 4.23 42.29 51.76
CA LYS A 364 5.48 41.58 51.98
C LYS A 364 5.23 40.13 52.41
N ASP A 365 4.30 39.92 53.34
CA ASP A 365 3.92 38.57 53.79
C ASP A 365 3.41 37.72 52.62
N LEU A 366 2.61 38.30 51.70
CA LEU A 366 2.14 37.61 50.49
C LEU A 366 3.28 37.34 49.49
N ALA A 367 4.27 38.23 49.39
CA ALA A 367 5.42 38.07 48.50
C ALA A 367 6.45 37.05 49.02
N ASP A 368 6.58 36.97 50.34
CA ASP A 368 7.40 35.97 51.05
C ASP A 368 6.66 34.65 51.24
N GLY A 369 5.33 34.65 51.11
CA GLY A 369 4.47 33.49 51.13
C GLY A 369 4.73 32.49 50.00
N ASP A 370 4.24 31.28 50.21
CA ASP A 370 4.42 30.17 49.28
C ASP A 370 3.45 30.24 48.10
N GLU A 371 2.41 31.07 48.14
CA GLU A 371 1.34 31.11 47.14
C GLU A 371 1.83 31.60 45.77
N ILE A 372 2.56 32.73 45.73
CA ILE A 372 3.14 33.22 44.47
C ILE A 372 4.19 32.25 43.95
N MET A 373 4.93 31.60 44.85
CA MET A 373 5.90 30.57 44.48
C MET A 373 5.24 29.33 43.89
N LEU A 374 4.14 28.89 44.47
CA LEU A 374 3.32 27.80 43.97
C LEU A 374 2.77 28.15 42.58
N CYS A 375 2.28 29.38 42.36
CA CYS A 375 1.87 29.83 41.03
C CYS A 375 3.01 29.74 40.00
N ILE A 376 4.21 30.20 40.35
CA ILE A 376 5.38 30.10 39.46
C ILE A 376 5.73 28.63 39.17
N GLN A 377 5.73 27.78 40.18
CA GLN A 377 6.03 26.34 40.03
C GLN A 377 4.98 25.63 39.17
N LEU A 378 3.69 25.92 39.37
CA LEU A 378 2.60 25.36 38.57
C LEU A 378 2.70 25.83 37.12
N ALA A 379 2.91 27.13 36.89
CA ALA A 379 3.04 27.67 35.54
C ALA A 379 4.28 27.11 34.81
N THR A 380 5.41 26.98 35.50
CA THR A 380 6.62 26.33 34.94
C THR A 380 6.34 24.86 34.61
N GLY A 381 5.66 24.15 35.53
CA GLY A 381 5.28 22.76 35.29
C GLY A 381 4.26 22.59 34.16
N ILE A 382 3.45 23.60 33.82
CA ILE A 382 2.60 23.60 32.64
C ILE A 382 3.45 23.80 31.37
N ASP A 383 4.40 24.75 31.37
CA ASP A 383 5.32 24.97 30.24
C ASP A 383 6.14 23.71 29.89
N ASP A 384 6.62 22.99 30.92
CA ASP A 384 7.36 21.74 30.74
C ASP A 384 6.49 20.65 30.09
N GLU A 385 5.28 20.42 30.61
CA GLU A 385 4.38 19.41 30.03
C GLU A 385 3.93 19.78 28.62
N PHE A 386 3.68 21.06 28.34
CA PHE A 386 3.34 21.51 26.98
C PHE A 386 4.49 21.36 26.02
N THR A 387 5.72 21.67 26.46
CA THR A 387 6.91 21.45 25.64
C THR A 387 7.07 19.97 25.30
N ALA A 388 6.87 19.09 26.28
CA ALA A 388 6.85 17.64 26.06
C ALA A 388 5.72 17.21 25.10
N CYS A 389 4.50 17.72 25.29
CA CYS A 389 3.34 17.43 24.46
C CYS A 389 3.58 17.86 23.00
N THR A 390 4.11 19.07 22.81
CA THR A 390 4.51 19.61 21.49
C THR A 390 5.51 18.69 20.81
N SER A 391 6.51 18.21 21.54
CA SER A 391 7.52 17.28 21.01
C SER A 391 6.89 15.98 20.53
N GLN A 392 5.89 15.44 21.25
CA GLN A 392 5.18 14.23 20.85
C GLN A 392 4.30 14.47 19.62
N VAL A 393 3.55 15.58 19.58
CA VAL A 393 2.73 15.95 18.41
C VAL A 393 3.61 16.13 17.18
N ILE A 394 4.77 16.79 17.29
CA ILE A 394 5.72 16.94 16.18
C ILE A 394 6.21 15.57 15.70
N LYS A 395 6.61 14.68 16.61
CA LYS A 395 7.04 13.32 16.22
C LYS A 395 5.94 12.53 15.53
N THR A 396 4.69 12.72 15.96
CA THR A 396 3.52 12.07 15.32
C THR A 396 3.34 12.61 13.91
N ILE A 397 3.42 13.94 13.72
CA ILE A 397 3.32 14.56 12.39
C ILE A 397 4.47 14.10 11.51
N GLU A 398 5.71 14.10 12.01
CA GLU A 398 6.88 13.63 11.26
C GLU A 398 6.76 12.16 10.86
N GLY A 399 6.26 11.31 11.76
CA GLY A 399 5.96 9.91 11.44
C GLY A 399 4.90 9.78 10.36
N VAL A 400 3.78 10.50 10.48
CA VAL A 400 2.73 10.49 9.45
C VAL A 400 3.24 11.04 8.12
N ASP A 401 4.04 12.11 8.12
CA ASP A 401 4.68 12.67 6.93
C ASP A 401 5.62 11.67 6.27
N ASP A 402 6.44 10.97 7.05
CA ASP A 402 7.36 9.95 6.53
C ASP A 402 6.58 8.75 5.95
N ALA A 403 5.51 8.31 6.62
CA ALA A 403 4.63 7.27 6.08
C ALA A 403 4.02 7.69 4.74
N ILE A 404 3.53 8.92 4.62
CA ILE A 404 2.97 9.47 3.39
C ILE A 404 4.04 9.60 2.29
N ARG A 405 5.25 10.08 2.60
CA ARG A 405 6.34 10.22 1.62
C ARG A 405 6.83 8.90 1.06
N ASN A 406 6.76 7.84 1.86
CA ASN A 406 7.13 6.49 1.45
C ASN A 406 5.98 5.76 0.73
N MET A 407 4.80 6.36 0.60
CA MET A 407 3.73 5.81 -0.23
C MET A 407 4.07 5.96 -1.72
N PRO A 408 3.88 4.92 -2.54
CA PRO A 408 4.11 5.02 -3.98
C PRO A 408 3.20 6.07 -4.61
N ASP A 409 3.71 6.79 -5.62
CA ASP A 409 3.02 7.87 -6.35
C ASP A 409 1.61 7.50 -6.83
N VAL A 410 1.34 6.21 -7.02
CA VAL A 410 0.03 5.62 -7.33
C VAL A 410 -1.06 5.98 -6.29
N LEU A 411 -0.68 6.30 -5.06
CA LEU A 411 -1.59 6.67 -3.95
C LEU A 411 -1.82 8.18 -3.82
N ILE A 412 -0.95 8.98 -4.44
CA ILE A 412 -0.81 10.41 -4.22
C ILE A 412 -1.56 11.32 -5.24
N PRO A 413 -1.96 10.92 -6.48
CA PRO A 413 -2.29 11.92 -7.51
C PRO A 413 -3.62 12.65 -7.30
N GLU A 414 -4.57 12.06 -6.59
CA GLU A 414 -5.82 12.75 -6.23
C GLU A 414 -5.65 13.68 -5.01
N LEU A 415 -4.57 13.50 -4.23
CA LEU A 415 -4.38 14.13 -2.92
C LEU A 415 -3.43 15.34 -2.96
N THR A 416 -2.52 15.39 -3.93
CA THR A 416 -1.59 16.52 -4.12
C THR A 416 -2.28 17.82 -4.54
N SER A 417 -3.51 17.75 -5.05
CA SER A 417 -4.31 18.94 -5.35
C SER A 417 -4.77 19.74 -4.11
N ILE A 418 -4.58 19.19 -2.91
CA ILE A 418 -5.02 19.78 -1.63
C ILE A 418 -3.90 20.59 -0.96
N GLU A 419 -2.64 20.44 -1.38
CA GLU A 419 -1.47 20.97 -0.64
C GLU A 419 -1.17 22.47 -0.85
N ASP A 420 -1.75 23.14 -1.85
CA ASP A 420 -1.34 24.48 -2.28
C ASP A 420 -2.26 25.65 -1.86
N ASP A 421 -3.35 25.40 -1.13
CA ASP A 421 -4.18 26.49 -0.59
C ASP A 421 -3.89 26.69 0.91
N ASP A 422 -3.11 27.72 1.25
CA ASP A 422 -2.79 28.10 2.64
C ASP A 422 -4.02 28.58 3.45
N ASP A 423 -5.19 28.73 2.81
CA ASP A 423 -6.44 29.28 3.37
C ASP A 423 -7.63 28.31 3.33
N ILE A 424 -7.43 26.98 3.24
CA ILE A 424 -8.57 26.07 3.24
C ILE A 424 -9.22 26.03 4.63
N ASP A 425 -10.32 26.76 4.76
CA ASP A 425 -11.37 26.53 5.75
C ASP A 425 -12.04 25.20 5.38
N ILE A 426 -11.43 24.07 5.78
CA ILE A 426 -11.91 22.71 5.49
C ILE A 426 -13.17 22.46 6.34
N ASP A 427 -14.27 23.08 5.98
CA ASP A 427 -15.61 22.71 6.45
C ASP A 427 -16.04 21.47 5.65
N PHE A 428 -15.48 20.31 5.98
CA PHE A 428 -15.91 19.04 5.44
C PHE A 428 -17.29 18.75 6.03
N LYS A 429 -18.33 19.31 5.41
CA LYS A 429 -19.71 18.91 5.64
C LYS A 429 -19.76 17.42 5.42
N SER A 430 -19.82 16.66 6.52
CA SER A 430 -20.03 15.22 6.53
C SER A 430 -21.11 14.93 5.50
N ARG A 431 -20.73 14.33 4.37
CA ARG A 431 -21.68 13.93 3.34
C ARG A 431 -22.67 13.02 4.06
N GLY A 432 -23.88 13.55 4.27
CA GLY A 432 -24.86 12.94 5.16
C GLY A 432 -24.98 11.47 4.84
N GLY A 433 -24.83 10.64 5.87
CA GLY A 433 -25.03 9.20 5.75
C GLY A 433 -26.37 8.97 5.03
N VAL A 434 -26.31 8.23 3.93
CA VAL A 434 -27.52 7.77 3.26
C VAL A 434 -28.20 6.84 4.26
N ILE A 435 -29.32 7.29 4.82
CA ILE A 435 -30.16 6.45 5.67
C ILE A 435 -30.65 5.32 4.77
N GLY A 436 -30.10 4.11 4.97
CA GLY A 436 -30.66 2.90 4.40
C GLY A 436 -32.07 2.67 4.95
N ASP A 437 -32.98 2.23 4.08
CA ASP A 437 -34.40 1.96 4.35
C ASP A 437 -34.63 0.83 5.39
N ASP A 438 -33.55 0.27 5.96
CA ASP A 438 -33.57 -0.79 6.97
C ASP A 438 -33.25 -0.33 8.41
N GLY A 439 -32.97 0.96 8.62
CA GLY A 439 -32.71 1.52 9.95
C GLY A 439 -31.33 1.16 10.54
N THR A 440 -30.48 0.42 9.82
CA THR A 440 -29.10 0.16 10.23
C THR A 440 -28.17 1.25 9.69
N THR A 441 -27.90 2.25 10.52
CA THR A 441 -26.90 3.30 10.25
C THR A 441 -25.52 2.76 10.59
N THR A 442 -24.82 2.14 9.62
CA THR A 442 -23.36 1.99 9.68
C THR A 442 -22.75 3.36 9.42
N THR A 443 -22.86 4.25 10.40
CA THR A 443 -22.20 5.54 10.36
C THR A 443 -20.74 5.24 10.62
N THR A 444 -19.93 5.08 9.57
CA THR A 444 -18.49 5.33 9.68
C THR A 444 -18.40 6.74 10.22
N ARG A 445 -18.08 6.84 11.50
CA ARG A 445 -17.98 8.08 12.25
C ARG A 445 -16.73 8.77 11.71
N SER A 446 -16.84 9.34 10.51
CA SER A 446 -15.78 10.11 9.88
C SER A 446 -15.31 11.11 10.92
N ALA A 447 -14.02 11.02 11.27
CA ALA A 447 -13.44 11.77 12.36
C ALA A 447 -13.79 13.24 12.14
N ARG A 448 -14.69 13.76 12.98
CA ARG A 448 -15.18 15.13 12.86
C ARG A 448 -14.00 16.02 13.14
N THR A 449 -13.35 16.50 12.08
CA THR A 449 -12.07 17.19 12.18
C THR A 449 -12.35 18.50 12.89
N THR A 450 -11.82 18.65 14.10
CA THR A 450 -11.91 19.91 14.85
C THR A 450 -11.06 20.93 14.11
N THR A 451 -11.70 21.79 13.31
CA THR A 451 -11.04 22.95 12.72
C THR A 451 -10.53 23.82 13.85
N VAL A 452 -9.20 23.91 13.98
CA VAL A 452 -8.55 24.73 15.00
C VAL A 452 -8.69 26.18 14.55
N LYS A 453 -9.59 26.94 15.18
CA LYS A 453 -9.65 28.39 14.94
C LYS A 453 -8.28 28.97 15.28
N LYS A 454 -7.70 29.73 14.35
CA LYS A 454 -6.47 30.47 14.60
C LYS A 454 -6.71 31.42 15.77
N VAL A 455 -6.07 31.16 16.90
CA VAL A 455 -6.11 32.03 18.08
C VAL A 455 -4.93 32.99 17.97
N ASP A 456 -5.22 34.28 17.86
CA ASP A 456 -4.20 35.33 17.86
C ASP A 456 -3.84 35.72 19.31
N VAL A 457 -2.89 35.00 19.88
CA VAL A 457 -2.35 35.28 21.24
C VAL A 457 -1.37 36.44 21.27
N GLY A 458 -1.00 37.03 20.11
CA GLY A 458 -0.02 38.11 20.07
C GLY A 458 -0.47 39.34 20.86
N ASN A 459 -1.78 39.66 20.80
CA ASN A 459 -2.35 40.75 21.59
C ASN A 459 -2.35 40.44 23.09
N ASP A 460 -2.64 39.18 23.48
CA ASP A 460 -2.67 38.76 24.89
C ASP A 460 -1.26 38.79 25.50
N VAL A 461 -0.24 38.32 24.78
CA VAL A 461 1.16 38.38 25.21
C VAL A 461 1.60 39.84 25.39
N ARG A 462 1.25 40.72 24.44
CA ARG A 462 1.57 42.16 24.55
C ARG A 462 0.89 42.80 25.75
N GLU A 463 -0.36 42.47 26.05
CA GLU A 463 -1.07 42.97 27.23
C GLU A 463 -0.37 42.54 28.53
N LEU A 464 0.08 41.28 28.62
CA LEU A 464 0.83 40.79 29.77
C LEU A 464 2.20 41.47 29.91
N ASP A 465 2.90 41.72 28.80
CA ASP A 465 4.17 42.46 28.79
C ASP A 465 3.98 43.93 29.19
N GLU A 466 2.89 44.57 28.76
CA GLU A 466 2.52 45.94 29.18
C GLU A 466 2.27 46.00 30.69
N LEU A 467 1.50 45.05 31.23
CA LEU A 467 1.26 44.93 32.68
C LEU A 467 2.57 44.67 33.43
N ARG A 468 3.43 43.81 32.89
CA ARG A 468 4.76 43.56 33.46
C ARG A 468 5.58 44.83 33.56
N ASN A 469 5.68 45.60 32.47
CA ASN A 469 6.43 46.86 32.45
C ASN A 469 5.84 47.88 33.43
N GLN A 470 4.51 47.98 33.52
CA GLN A 470 3.84 48.83 34.51
C GLN A 470 4.20 48.46 35.95
N ILE A 471 4.31 47.16 36.26
CA ILE A 471 4.72 46.66 37.59
C ILE A 471 6.22 46.89 37.83
N GLU A 472 7.06 46.73 36.81
CA GLU A 472 8.49 47.05 36.91
C GLU A 472 8.72 48.53 37.21
N ASP A 473 7.97 49.42 36.55
CA ASP A 473 8.07 50.88 36.73
C ASP A 473 7.30 51.40 37.96
N ALA A 474 6.48 50.55 38.58
CA ALA A 474 5.65 50.93 39.72
C ALA A 474 6.48 51.28 40.96
N ASN A 475 6.03 52.30 41.69
CA ASN A 475 6.51 52.56 43.03
C ASN A 475 5.81 51.63 44.04
N ALA A 476 6.31 51.61 45.28
CA ALA A 476 5.84 50.70 46.31
C ALA A 476 4.32 50.80 46.61
N LEU A 477 3.67 51.93 46.32
CA LEU A 477 2.23 52.10 46.51
C LEU A 477 1.41 51.72 45.27
N THR A 478 1.92 51.96 44.06
CA THR A 478 1.24 51.59 42.81
C THR A 478 1.42 50.12 42.45
N VAL A 479 2.48 49.47 42.95
CA VAL A 479 2.76 48.05 42.70
C VAL A 479 1.60 47.15 43.12
N ILE A 480 0.87 47.48 44.19
CA ILE A 480 -0.28 46.68 44.66
C ILE A 480 -1.42 46.73 43.64
N SER A 481 -1.70 47.92 43.08
CA SER A 481 -2.77 48.11 42.09
C SER A 481 -2.42 47.39 40.79
N HIS A 482 -1.21 47.59 40.29
CA HIS A 482 -0.77 46.93 39.06
C HIS A 482 -0.57 45.43 39.24
N SER A 483 -0.20 44.95 40.43
CA SER A 483 -0.16 43.51 40.73
C SER A 483 -1.57 42.91 40.74
N LEU A 484 -2.56 43.62 41.28
CA LEU A 484 -3.95 43.16 41.22
C LEU A 484 -4.43 43.07 39.77
N GLU A 485 -4.20 44.12 38.96
CA GLU A 485 -4.50 44.12 37.52
C GLU A 485 -3.76 42.97 36.81
N GLY A 486 -2.48 42.76 37.14
CA GLY A 486 -1.65 41.66 36.67
C GLY A 486 -2.28 40.30 36.95
N PHE A 487 -2.70 40.03 38.19
CA PHE A 487 -3.34 38.75 38.54
C PHE A 487 -4.73 38.56 37.91
N VAL A 488 -5.49 39.64 37.70
CA VAL A 488 -6.75 39.57 36.93
C VAL A 488 -6.45 39.17 35.49
N GLY A 489 -5.48 39.83 34.85
CA GLY A 489 -5.03 39.48 33.50
C GLY A 489 -4.55 38.03 33.42
N ILE A 490 -3.69 37.59 34.36
CA ILE A 490 -3.20 36.22 34.46
C ILE A 490 -4.37 35.22 34.55
N ASN A 491 -5.36 35.48 35.40
CA ASN A 491 -6.51 34.60 35.59
C ASN A 491 -7.32 34.41 34.29
N ASP A 492 -7.56 35.51 33.56
CA ASP A 492 -8.27 35.46 32.28
C ASP A 492 -7.46 34.70 31.22
N LYS A 493 -6.15 34.95 31.12
CA LYS A 493 -5.27 34.28 30.16
C LYS A 493 -5.04 32.80 30.51
N ILE A 494 -4.97 32.41 31.78
CA ILE A 494 -4.94 31.00 32.19
C ILE A 494 -6.25 30.29 31.79
N GLY A 495 -7.39 30.97 31.94
CA GLY A 495 -8.67 30.46 31.46
C GLY A 495 -8.62 30.14 29.97
N MET A 496 -8.09 31.07 29.16
CA MET A 496 -7.86 30.87 27.73
C MET A 496 -6.91 29.70 27.47
N CYS A 497 -5.77 29.63 28.15
CA CYS A 497 -4.87 28.48 28.08
C CYS A 497 -5.62 27.17 28.32
N GLY A 498 -6.48 27.10 29.35
CA GLY A 498 -7.34 25.96 29.69
C GLY A 498 -8.24 25.48 28.54
N GLU A 499 -8.88 26.40 27.84
CA GLU A 499 -9.69 26.12 26.65
C GLU A 499 -8.81 25.61 25.49
N MET A 500 -7.63 26.20 25.32
CA MET A 500 -6.67 25.77 24.33
C MET A 500 -6.16 24.34 24.62
N ILE A 501 -5.84 24.00 25.87
CA ILE A 501 -5.48 22.61 26.28
C ILE A 501 -6.57 21.63 25.88
N THR A 502 -7.84 22.00 26.15
CA THR A 502 -9.00 21.17 25.84
C THR A 502 -9.13 20.93 24.34
N THR A 503 -8.84 21.95 23.53
CA THR A 503 -8.81 21.85 22.06
C THR A 503 -7.69 20.92 21.58
N SER A 504 -6.47 21.06 22.11
CA SER A 504 -5.34 20.18 21.79
C SER A 504 -5.61 18.71 22.17
N ARG A 505 -6.24 18.48 23.33
CA ARG A 505 -6.67 17.16 23.76
C ARG A 505 -7.69 16.55 22.80
N GLY A 506 -8.67 17.32 22.35
CA GLY A 506 -9.68 16.85 21.37
C GLY A 506 -9.08 16.46 20.02
N PHE A 507 -8.05 17.17 19.57
CA PHE A 507 -7.27 16.77 18.40
C PHE A 507 -6.53 15.44 18.61
N ALA A 508 -5.89 15.27 19.78
CA ALA A 508 -5.20 14.04 20.11
C ALA A 508 -6.17 12.84 20.20
N GLU A 509 -7.38 13.01 20.76
CA GLU A 509 -8.41 11.97 20.77
C GLU A 509 -8.93 11.62 19.36
N SER A 510 -9.07 12.64 18.50
CA SER A 510 -9.47 12.43 17.10
C SER A 510 -8.39 11.67 16.34
N SER A 511 -7.12 12.04 16.54
CA SER A 511 -5.97 11.34 15.99
C SER A 511 -5.88 9.92 16.52
N LEU A 512 -6.10 9.71 17.82
CA LEU A 512 -6.12 8.39 18.45
C LEU A 512 -7.17 7.50 17.78
N THR A 513 -8.39 8.02 17.59
CA THR A 513 -9.49 7.27 16.99
C THR A 513 -9.17 6.89 15.55
N ALA A 514 -8.64 7.82 14.76
CA ALA A 514 -8.29 7.58 13.37
C ALA A 514 -7.12 6.57 13.25
N ILE A 515 -6.06 6.74 14.04
CA ILE A 515 -4.91 5.80 14.07
C ILE A 515 -5.35 4.42 14.55
N ASP A 516 -6.18 4.34 15.61
CA ASP A 516 -6.67 3.05 16.13
C ASP A 516 -7.55 2.34 15.09
N SER A 517 -8.37 3.10 14.36
CA SER A 517 -9.14 2.54 13.23
C SER A 517 -8.25 2.00 12.12
N PHE A 518 -7.12 2.66 11.85
CA PHE A 518 -6.10 2.17 10.91
C PHE A 518 -5.45 0.87 11.39
N GLN A 519 -5.22 0.72 12.71
CA GLN A 519 -4.52 -0.45 13.25
C GLN A 519 -5.42 -1.67 13.45
N ASN A 520 -6.63 -1.44 13.94
CA ASN A 520 -7.55 -2.46 14.43
C ASN A 520 -8.77 -2.65 13.52
N GLY A 521 -8.97 -1.76 12.54
CA GLY A 521 -10.08 -1.81 11.60
C GLY A 521 -9.92 -2.89 10.53
N SER A 522 -11.03 -3.21 9.87
CA SER A 522 -11.03 -4.06 8.68
C SER A 522 -10.42 -3.30 7.51
N TRP A 523 -9.43 -3.91 6.87
CA TRP A 523 -8.77 -3.34 5.70
C TRP A 523 -9.36 -3.90 4.41
N ASP A 524 -10.31 -3.16 3.83
CA ASP A 524 -10.60 -3.26 2.41
C ASP A 524 -10.03 -2.04 1.67
N LEU A 525 -10.04 -2.06 0.33
CA LEU A 525 -9.45 -0.97 -0.46
C LEU A 525 -10.21 0.35 -0.38
N GLU A 526 -11.53 0.32 -0.18
CA GLU A 526 -12.32 1.54 -0.02
C GLU A 526 -12.04 2.17 1.34
N VAL A 527 -11.96 1.34 2.38
CA VAL A 527 -11.60 1.72 3.75
C VAL A 527 -10.16 2.20 3.82
N ALA A 528 -9.23 1.54 3.12
CA ALA A 528 -7.84 1.99 2.98
C ALA A 528 -7.75 3.39 2.35
N SER A 529 -8.57 3.68 1.33
CA SER A 529 -8.66 5.02 0.73
C SER A 529 -9.09 6.07 1.76
N ALA A 530 -10.17 5.79 2.48
CA ALA A 530 -10.71 6.67 3.51
C ALA A 530 -9.69 6.92 4.62
N HIS A 531 -8.97 5.88 5.03
CA HIS A 531 -7.91 5.96 6.02
C HIS A 531 -6.70 6.76 5.54
N ILE A 532 -6.28 6.60 4.28
CA ILE A 532 -5.22 7.43 3.70
C ILE A 532 -5.64 8.90 3.71
N LEU A 533 -6.88 9.22 3.30
CA LEU A 533 -7.44 10.58 3.39
C LEU A 533 -7.42 11.11 4.83
N GLU A 534 -7.81 10.29 5.80
CA GLU A 534 -7.73 10.66 7.22
C GLU A 534 -6.30 10.96 7.67
N LEU A 535 -5.28 10.26 7.15
CA LEU A 535 -3.87 10.58 7.44
C LEU A 535 -3.46 11.95 6.92
N PHE A 536 -3.87 12.31 5.71
CA PHE A 536 -3.64 13.66 5.18
C PHE A 536 -4.33 14.73 6.03
N HIS A 537 -5.52 14.45 6.54
CA HIS A 537 -6.22 15.34 7.45
C HIS A 537 -5.50 15.47 8.80
N ILE A 538 -5.06 14.35 9.41
CA ILE A 538 -4.29 14.37 10.66
C ILE A 538 -3.00 15.16 10.48
N ARG A 539 -2.31 14.98 9.36
CA ARG A 539 -1.12 15.74 9.00
C ARG A 539 -1.40 17.24 8.94
N THR A 540 -2.45 17.63 8.21
CA THR A 540 -2.82 19.05 8.02
C THR A 540 -3.24 19.70 9.34
N ALA A 541 -4.12 19.03 10.08
CA ALA A 541 -4.56 19.47 11.40
C ALA A 541 -3.40 19.48 12.41
N GLY A 542 -2.45 18.55 12.30
CA GLY A 542 -1.24 18.51 13.11
C GLY A 542 -0.34 19.72 12.87
N LYS A 543 -0.14 20.14 11.62
CA LYS A 543 0.61 21.39 11.30
C LYS A 543 -0.04 22.61 11.96
N GLN A 544 -1.37 22.72 11.87
CA GLN A 544 -2.12 23.80 12.54
C GLN A 544 -1.99 23.71 14.07
N MET A 545 -2.09 22.49 14.62
CA MET A 545 -1.94 22.23 16.06
C MET A 545 -0.55 22.61 16.57
N LYS A 546 0.51 22.41 15.79
CA LYS A 546 1.87 22.84 16.15
C LYS A 546 1.92 24.35 16.41
N VAL A 547 1.43 25.15 15.46
CA VAL A 547 1.38 26.62 15.58
C VAL A 547 0.53 27.05 16.77
N PHE A 548 -0.57 26.33 16.98
CA PHE A 548 -1.47 26.56 18.11
C PHE A 548 -0.83 26.25 19.46
N ILE A 549 -0.02 25.20 19.59
CA ILE A 549 0.66 24.89 20.85
C ILE A 549 1.83 25.86 21.11
N GLU A 550 2.58 26.26 20.07
CA GLU A 550 3.62 27.30 20.18
C GLU A 550 3.03 28.62 20.71
N SER A 551 1.81 28.92 20.28
CA SER A 551 1.00 30.05 20.75
C SER A 551 0.64 29.92 22.24
N ILE A 552 0.24 28.74 22.73
CA ILE A 552 0.01 28.48 24.17
C ILE A 552 1.30 28.69 24.97
N LEU A 553 2.42 28.14 24.50
CA LEU A 553 3.71 28.23 25.18
C LEU A 553 4.17 29.68 25.36
N GLN A 554 4.00 30.52 24.33
CA GLN A 554 4.28 31.95 24.43
C GLN A 554 3.44 32.62 25.53
N LEU A 555 2.15 32.33 25.59
CA LEU A 555 1.26 32.89 26.59
C LEU A 555 1.60 32.42 28.02
N VAL A 556 1.91 31.14 28.21
CA VAL A 556 2.31 30.59 29.51
C VAL A 556 3.62 31.24 29.99
N ARG A 557 4.61 31.42 29.10
CA ARG A 557 5.88 32.08 29.44
C ARG A 557 5.69 33.55 29.83
N ALA A 558 4.84 34.28 29.13
CA ALA A 558 4.50 35.66 29.52
C ALA A 558 3.89 35.73 30.93
N ASN A 559 2.98 34.80 31.26
CA ASN A 559 2.43 34.69 32.62
C ASN A 559 3.51 34.39 33.67
N ILE A 560 4.45 33.49 33.38
CA ILE A 560 5.57 33.16 34.28
C ILE A 560 6.43 34.40 34.56
N GLU A 561 6.79 35.15 33.52
CA GLU A 561 7.62 36.35 33.67
C GLU A 561 6.90 37.47 34.44
N LEU A 562 5.58 37.63 34.22
CA LEU A 562 4.77 38.56 35.01
C LEU A 562 4.71 38.16 36.49
N LEU A 563 4.50 36.87 36.80
CA LEU A 563 4.51 36.36 38.18
C LEU A 563 5.86 36.57 38.87
N LYS A 564 6.97 36.29 38.17
CA LYS A 564 8.33 36.55 38.68
C LYS A 564 8.54 38.03 38.97
N THR A 565 8.07 38.90 38.08
CA THR A 565 8.15 40.34 38.22
C THR A 565 7.39 40.83 39.44
N ILE A 566 6.12 40.43 39.58
CA ILE A 566 5.27 40.74 40.74
C ILE A 566 5.97 40.32 42.04
N ARG A 567 6.50 39.10 42.09
CA ARG A 567 7.23 38.60 43.27
C ARG A 567 8.45 39.46 43.59
N SER A 568 9.29 39.73 42.59
CA SER A 568 10.54 40.49 42.77
C SER A 568 10.28 41.92 43.27
N LYS A 569 9.25 42.58 42.74
CA LYS A 569 8.87 43.95 43.12
C LYS A 569 8.18 44.00 44.48
N SER A 570 7.35 43.01 44.80
CA SER A 570 6.60 42.96 46.07
C SER A 570 7.50 42.65 47.28
N LYS A 571 8.63 41.94 47.09
CA LYS A 571 9.65 41.79 48.14
C LYS A 571 10.36 43.09 48.52
N GLY A 572 10.18 44.14 47.70
CA GLY A 572 10.89 45.40 47.84
C GLY A 572 12.33 45.26 47.36
N GLY A 573 12.82 46.25 46.61
CA GLY A 573 14.23 46.31 46.21
C GLY A 573 15.18 46.57 47.40
N SER A 574 15.15 45.74 48.44
CA SER A 574 16.04 45.85 49.59
C SER A 574 17.50 45.59 49.22
N ASP A 575 17.75 44.94 48.08
CA ASP A 575 19.11 44.53 47.70
C ASP A 575 19.86 45.56 46.85
N GLY A 576 19.26 46.72 46.53
CA GLY A 576 19.89 47.70 45.61
C GLY A 576 19.82 49.18 45.98
N SER A 577 19.07 49.59 47.01
CA SER A 577 18.82 51.03 47.27
C SER A 577 19.10 51.46 48.72
N SER A 578 20.15 50.94 49.36
CA SER A 578 20.71 51.57 50.57
C SER A 578 21.50 52.87 50.26
N GLY A 579 21.63 53.27 48.99
CA GLY A 579 22.51 54.38 48.58
C GLY A 579 21.88 55.78 48.41
N SER A 580 20.55 55.95 48.34
CA SER A 580 19.98 57.23 47.84
C SER A 580 19.08 58.02 48.81
N LEU A 581 18.72 57.49 49.98
CA LEU A 581 17.88 58.22 50.96
C LEU A 581 18.68 58.79 52.14
N GLY A 582 20.00 58.57 52.21
CA GLY A 582 20.89 59.11 53.24
C GLY A 582 21.63 60.40 52.88
N ARG A 583 21.36 61.03 51.73
CA ARG A 583 22.19 62.13 51.17
C ARG A 583 21.55 63.51 51.18
N LEU A 584 20.77 63.84 52.22
CA LEU A 584 20.31 65.20 52.49
C LEU A 584 21.08 65.89 53.63
N SER A 585 22.09 65.23 54.23
CA SER A 585 22.94 65.82 55.29
C SER A 585 24.36 66.22 54.85
N ASP A 586 24.82 65.84 53.66
CA ASP A 586 26.21 66.08 53.24
C ASP A 586 26.30 66.97 51.99
N ILE A 587 25.92 68.23 52.14
CA ILE A 587 26.34 69.33 51.25
C ILE A 587 27.40 70.16 51.99
N VAL A 588 28.57 69.59 52.29
CA VAL A 588 29.85 70.33 52.45
C VAL A 588 31.02 69.37 52.20
N LYS A 589 31.48 69.26 50.94
CA LYS A 589 32.91 69.34 50.52
C LYS A 589 33.11 68.82 49.08
N PRO A 590 33.99 69.46 48.29
CA PRO A 590 34.35 69.02 46.95
C PRO A 590 35.63 68.16 46.98
N GLY A 591 35.64 67.06 46.22
CA GLY A 591 36.88 66.40 45.84
C GLY A 591 36.78 64.90 45.65
N GLY A 592 37.03 64.44 44.43
CA GLY A 592 37.52 63.08 44.18
C GLY A 592 36.65 62.21 43.28
N MET A 593 36.67 62.45 41.98
CA MET A 593 36.39 61.39 41.00
C MET A 593 37.65 60.55 40.82
N LYS A 594 37.59 59.25 41.15
CA LYS A 594 38.36 58.17 40.51
C LYS A 594 37.81 56.80 40.91
N ASN A 595 37.56 55.99 39.87
CA ASN A 595 37.52 54.52 39.85
C ASN A 595 36.16 53.84 40.09
N LEU A 596 35.41 53.74 38.98
CA LEU A 596 34.34 52.77 38.74
C LEU A 596 34.93 51.62 37.87
N ALA A 597 35.68 50.70 38.48
CA ALA A 597 36.18 49.49 37.83
C ALA A 597 36.71 48.47 38.85
N SER A 598 35.86 47.90 39.72
CA SER A 598 36.26 46.71 40.51
C SER A 598 35.14 45.89 41.18
N SER A 599 33.87 45.94 40.76
CA SER A 599 32.82 45.20 41.51
C SER A 599 31.84 44.42 40.64
N ILE A 600 32.37 43.52 39.80
CA ILE A 600 31.64 42.34 39.30
C ILE A 600 32.64 41.17 39.26
N ALA A 601 33.08 40.69 40.42
CA ALA A 601 33.79 39.40 40.57
C ALA A 601 34.01 39.05 42.05
N SER A 602 32.93 38.75 42.78
CA SER A 602 32.96 37.87 43.95
C SER A 602 31.53 37.72 44.45
N ASP A 603 30.92 36.57 44.21
CA ASP A 603 29.94 35.91 45.10
C ASP A 603 29.42 34.64 44.43
N LEU A 604 30.34 33.72 44.14
CA LEU A 604 30.05 32.29 43.99
C LEU A 604 31.16 31.56 44.74
N ASP A 605 30.85 31.11 45.94
CA ASP A 605 31.78 30.39 46.80
C ASP A 605 32.00 28.97 46.25
N VAL A 606 33.26 28.53 46.23
CA VAL A 606 33.67 27.25 45.64
C VAL A 606 33.11 26.08 46.46
N ASP A 607 32.74 26.32 47.72
CA ASP A 607 32.15 25.32 48.61
C ASP A 607 30.69 24.98 48.25
N ASP A 608 29.93 25.90 47.63
CA ASP A 608 28.55 25.64 47.19
C ASP A 608 28.50 24.70 45.97
N LEU A 609 29.46 24.82 45.06
CA LEU A 609 29.58 23.93 43.90
C LEU A 609 30.00 22.51 44.29
N LYS A 610 30.69 22.35 45.42
CA LYS A 610 31.12 21.05 45.94
C LYS A 610 29.95 20.27 46.55
N GLY A 611 29.01 20.96 47.19
CA GLY A 611 27.76 20.35 47.71
C GLY A 611 26.86 19.79 46.61
N ILE A 612 26.77 20.48 45.47
CA ILE A 612 25.98 20.02 44.31
C ILE A 612 26.61 18.77 43.67
N GLY A 613 27.95 18.69 43.62
CA GLY A 613 28.66 17.53 43.09
C GLY A 613 28.50 16.24 43.93
N GLU A 614 28.39 16.36 45.25
CA GLU A 614 28.19 15.22 46.15
C GLU A 614 26.73 14.73 46.16
N GLY A 615 25.76 15.64 45.99
CA GLY A 615 24.34 15.29 45.83
C GLY A 615 24.06 14.45 44.58
N LEU A 616 24.69 14.79 43.45
CA LEU A 616 24.54 14.07 42.18
C LEU A 616 25.15 12.66 42.23
N LYS A 617 26.25 12.44 42.97
CA LYS A 617 26.81 11.09 43.18
C LYS A 617 25.89 10.20 44.01
N LYS A 618 25.17 10.77 44.99
CA LYS A 618 24.20 10.02 45.81
C LYS A 618 22.96 9.63 44.99
N PHE A 619 22.51 10.51 44.10
CA PHE A 619 21.39 10.25 43.20
C PHE A 619 21.69 9.15 42.17
N GLY A 620 22.90 9.15 41.60
CA GLY A 620 23.33 8.08 40.67
C GLY A 620 23.46 6.68 41.29
N SER A 621 23.59 6.59 42.62
CA SER A 621 23.67 5.30 43.33
C SER A 621 22.30 4.63 43.56
N LEU A 622 21.20 5.38 43.43
CA LEU A 622 19.83 4.86 43.61
C LEU A 622 19.28 4.13 42.38
N PHE A 623 19.92 4.29 41.22
CA PHE A 623 19.50 3.65 39.95
C PHE A 623 20.38 2.45 39.54
N LYS A 624 21.25 1.97 40.45
CA LYS A 624 21.92 0.68 40.31
C LYS A 624 21.31 -0.33 41.26
N LYS A 625 20.19 -0.91 40.86
CA LYS A 625 19.75 -2.25 41.26
C LYS A 625 19.01 -2.92 40.12
#